data_AF-A0A938DH17-F1
#
_entry.id   AF-A0A938DH17-F1
#
_cell.length_a   1.000
_cell.length_b   1.000
_cell.length_c   1.000
_cell.angle_alpha   90.00
_cell.angle_beta   90.00
_cell.angle_gamma   90.00
#
_symmetry.space_group_name_H-M   'P 1'
#
loop_
_entity.id
_entity.type
_entity.pdbx_description
1 polymer ?
#
loop_
_entity_poly.entity_id
_entity_poly.type
_entity_poly.pdbx_seq_one_letter_code
_entity_poly.pdbx_strand_id
1 'polypeptide(L)'
;MVVDIFGGAGKKAAPPLPLPENAIYHPDAPKKIFATLADYFSWRKPKPGQKVVAVGFHRIEVANDSLLHIDDVIRRIEKKGAFALPFFDPNDGRKIMPLLKDGKGALAPDALIAFTGLYTTVDEQVKFAKEFDRPILQAMTYRSGYEDEWRKSEEGLPLFQMGVNYTLAEMAGRIDNTLVAAKRRSDDALVAIPEQADALVERALGQANLRHKPNKDKKLAILVWNSPEGEENFSASYLNIPASVVEIVKSLRKDGYNAPEVDEATVIANVKKLIRPYYRTKNDAELKKLVAEGLADRVPVEEYKKFIEALPQETQKGLADGWEKPEDTYLTLKEDGHADFIVPLWRIGNLIIMPQPLRGARRSEESDILHDKKRPMHHAFRAVYYDIVHKQKVDAIIHLGLHGTQEWALGKERAPSVFDDTQTTIGNVPVIYPYAAHGPGEAIIARRRGRA
;
A
#
# COMPACT_ATOMS: atom_id res chain seq x y z
N MET A 1 -9.88 -14.69 50.05
CA MET A 1 -10.30 -16.09 50.24
C MET A 1 -10.64 -16.65 48.87
N VAL A 2 -9.88 -17.62 48.36
CA VAL A 2 -10.22 -18.34 47.12
C VAL A 2 -11.30 -19.34 47.49
N VAL A 3 -12.54 -19.09 47.09
CA VAL A 3 -13.65 -20.01 47.35
C VAL A 3 -13.72 -20.96 46.17
N ASP A 4 -13.54 -22.25 46.45
CA ASP A 4 -13.84 -23.33 45.51
C ASP A 4 -15.37 -23.41 45.38
N ILE A 5 -15.93 -22.78 44.35
CA ILE A 5 -17.39 -22.62 44.18
C ILE A 5 -18.06 -23.96 43.81
N PHE A 6 -17.30 -24.96 43.35
CA PHE A 6 -17.88 -26.22 42.85
C PHE A 6 -17.46 -27.47 43.61
N GLY A 7 -16.54 -27.39 44.57
CA GLY A 7 -16.26 -28.40 45.61
C GLY A 7 -15.90 -29.82 45.11
N GLY A 8 -15.72 -30.02 43.80
CA GLY A 8 -15.77 -31.35 43.20
C GLY A 8 -14.44 -31.93 42.70
N ALA A 9 -13.36 -31.13 42.63
CA ALA A 9 -12.16 -31.55 41.90
C ALA A 9 -10.91 -31.80 42.76
N GLY A 10 -10.91 -31.47 44.05
CA GLY A 10 -9.71 -31.59 44.91
C GLY A 10 -8.48 -30.81 44.41
N LYS A 11 -8.66 -29.93 43.42
CA LYS A 11 -7.62 -29.15 42.76
C LYS A 11 -7.88 -27.68 43.02
N LYS A 12 -6.95 -27.04 43.74
CA LYS A 12 -6.96 -25.59 43.95
C LYS A 12 -6.71 -24.89 42.61
N ALA A 13 -7.63 -24.04 42.18
CA ALA A 13 -7.41 -23.19 41.02
C ALA A 13 -6.17 -22.30 41.23
N ALA A 14 -5.40 -22.09 40.17
CA ALA A 14 -4.32 -21.11 40.20
C ALA A 14 -4.90 -19.71 40.52
N PRO A 15 -4.16 -18.84 41.22
CA PRO A 15 -4.61 -17.47 41.43
C PRO A 15 -4.82 -16.76 40.08
N PRO A 16 -5.81 -15.86 39.97
CA PRO A 16 -6.01 -15.10 38.75
C PRO A 16 -4.76 -14.26 38.47
N LEU A 17 -4.32 -14.26 37.21
CA LEU A 17 -3.22 -13.41 36.76
C LEU A 17 -3.80 -12.07 36.31
N PRO A 18 -3.42 -10.93 36.92
CA PRO A 18 -3.89 -9.63 36.47
C PRO A 18 -3.35 -9.33 35.07
N LEU A 19 -4.25 -9.09 34.11
CA LEU A 19 -3.88 -8.61 32.78
C LEU A 19 -3.60 -7.10 32.90
N PRO A 20 -2.37 -6.61 32.63
CA PRO A 20 -2.05 -5.19 32.74
C PRO A 20 -2.86 -4.35 31.75
N GLU A 21 -2.97 -3.05 31.99
CA GLU A 21 -3.70 -2.13 31.10
C GLU A 21 -3.02 -1.96 29.74
N ASN A 22 -1.69 -1.95 29.72
CA ASN A 22 -0.88 -1.96 28.52
C ASN A 22 0.31 -2.90 28.73
N ALA A 23 0.76 -3.57 27.67
CA ALA A 23 1.96 -4.37 27.66
C ALA A 23 2.35 -4.74 26.23
N ILE A 24 3.58 -5.22 26.10
CA ILE A 24 4.05 -5.90 24.89
C ILE A 24 3.60 -7.37 24.97
N TYR A 25 3.16 -7.90 23.84
CA TYR A 25 2.69 -9.28 23.69
C TYR A 25 3.53 -10.02 22.64
N HIS A 26 3.75 -11.32 22.82
CA HIS A 26 4.25 -12.18 21.74
C HIS A 26 3.76 -13.63 21.90
N PRO A 27 3.19 -14.26 20.85
CA PRO A 27 2.58 -15.59 20.95
C PRO A 27 3.57 -16.69 21.34
N ASP A 28 4.80 -16.59 20.82
CA ASP A 28 5.83 -17.61 21.01
C ASP A 28 6.75 -17.34 22.21
N ALA A 29 6.47 -16.29 23.00
CA ALA A 29 7.22 -16.00 24.21
C ALA A 29 6.69 -16.82 25.41
N PRO A 30 7.55 -17.39 26.28
CA PRO A 30 7.10 -18.21 27.40
C PRO A 30 6.11 -17.53 28.35
N LYS A 31 6.30 -16.22 28.60
CA LYS A 31 5.42 -15.42 29.46
C LYS A 31 4.29 -14.73 28.70
N LYS A 32 4.34 -14.75 27.36
CA LYS A 32 3.50 -14.00 26.40
C LYS A 32 3.41 -12.48 26.58
N ILE A 33 3.51 -11.94 27.79
CA ILE A 33 3.29 -10.54 28.15
C ILE A 33 4.54 -9.98 28.83
N PHE A 34 4.93 -8.77 28.43
CA PHE A 34 6.09 -8.04 28.95
C PHE A 34 5.67 -6.61 29.34
N ALA A 35 6.00 -6.19 30.56
CA ALA A 35 5.60 -4.87 31.08
C ALA A 35 6.41 -3.71 30.48
N THR A 36 7.61 -3.98 29.96
CA THR A 36 8.50 -2.97 29.40
C THR A 36 9.20 -3.45 28.14
N LEU A 37 9.68 -2.51 27.31
CA LEU A 37 10.49 -2.85 26.15
C LEU A 37 11.81 -3.52 26.53
N ALA A 38 12.39 -3.14 27.67
CA ALA A 38 13.62 -3.75 28.17
C ALA A 38 13.42 -5.24 28.50
N ASP A 39 12.30 -5.59 29.15
CA ASP A 39 11.96 -6.99 29.44
C ASP A 39 11.77 -7.78 28.14
N TYR A 40 11.09 -7.20 27.14
CA TYR A 40 10.92 -7.84 25.84
C TYR A 40 12.26 -8.07 25.13
N PHE A 41 13.12 -7.05 25.11
CA PHE A 41 14.46 -7.15 24.51
C PHE A 41 15.41 -8.08 25.26
N SER A 42 15.17 -8.35 26.54
CA SER A 42 15.90 -9.38 27.29
C SER A 42 15.61 -10.80 26.77
N TRP A 43 14.38 -11.03 26.29
CA TRP A 43 13.99 -12.28 25.64
C TRP A 43 14.45 -12.32 24.18
N ARG A 44 14.19 -11.26 23.41
CA ARG A 44 14.55 -11.17 22.00
C ARG A 44 14.72 -9.72 21.57
N LYS A 45 15.87 -9.39 20.99
CA LYS A 45 16.20 -8.05 20.46
C LYS A 45 16.28 -8.02 18.94
N PRO A 46 15.96 -6.89 18.29
CA PRO A 46 16.18 -6.73 16.86
C PRO A 46 17.68 -6.78 16.52
N LYS A 47 18.00 -7.34 15.35
CA LYS A 47 19.37 -7.27 14.81
C LYS A 47 19.68 -5.84 14.34
N PRO A 48 20.96 -5.42 14.30
CA PRO A 48 21.32 -4.12 13.74
C PRO A 48 20.77 -3.93 12.32
N GLY A 49 20.08 -2.81 12.07
CA GLY A 49 19.45 -2.51 10.77
C GLY A 49 18.20 -3.34 10.45
N GLN A 50 17.74 -4.20 11.36
CA GLN A 50 16.49 -4.93 11.17
C GLN A 50 15.30 -3.97 11.35
N LYS A 51 14.40 -3.96 10.37
CA LYS A 51 13.15 -3.20 10.43
C LYS A 51 12.30 -3.70 11.60
N VAL A 52 11.74 -2.78 12.37
CA VAL A 52 10.84 -3.07 13.49
C VAL A 52 9.43 -2.64 13.12
N VAL A 53 8.49 -3.58 13.06
CA VAL A 53 7.08 -3.30 12.78
C VAL A 53 6.28 -3.54 14.05
N ALA A 54 5.64 -2.47 14.53
CA ALA A 54 4.75 -2.57 15.69
C ALA A 54 3.40 -3.14 15.27
N VAL A 55 2.77 -3.92 16.14
CA VAL A 55 1.41 -4.45 15.92
C VAL A 55 0.54 -4.06 17.10
N GLY A 56 -0.31 -3.07 16.90
CA GLY A 56 -1.20 -2.54 17.92
C GLY A 56 -2.60 -3.16 17.83
N PHE A 57 -3.13 -3.68 18.93
CA PHE A 57 -4.49 -4.24 18.98
C PHE A 57 -5.16 -3.98 20.33
N HIS A 58 -6.47 -4.22 20.47
CA HIS A 58 -7.16 -3.96 21.74
C HIS A 58 -6.87 -5.04 22.79
N ARG A 59 -6.69 -4.66 24.05
CA ARG A 59 -6.43 -5.59 25.17
C ARG A 59 -7.45 -6.72 25.31
N ILE A 60 -8.70 -6.46 24.93
CA ILE A 60 -9.80 -7.45 24.97
C ILE A 60 -9.51 -8.69 24.12
N GLU A 61 -8.70 -8.59 23.06
CA GLU A 61 -8.33 -9.75 22.25
C GLU A 61 -7.53 -10.77 23.06
N VAL A 62 -6.68 -10.30 23.98
CA VAL A 62 -5.96 -11.17 24.93
C VAL A 62 -6.92 -11.77 25.95
N ALA A 63 -7.82 -10.95 26.50
CA ALA A 63 -8.78 -11.40 27.50
C ALA A 63 -9.75 -12.47 26.98
N ASN A 64 -10.11 -12.38 25.69
CA ASN A 64 -11.04 -13.29 25.03
C ASN A 64 -10.36 -14.45 24.28
N ASP A 65 -9.02 -14.54 24.31
CA ASP A 65 -8.22 -15.50 23.52
C ASP A 65 -8.51 -15.42 22.00
N SER A 66 -8.82 -14.22 21.50
CA SER A 66 -9.16 -13.92 20.10
C SER A 66 -7.92 -13.44 19.33
N LEU A 67 -6.83 -14.20 19.41
CA LEU A 67 -5.50 -13.77 18.96
C LEU A 67 -5.04 -14.38 17.64
N LEU A 68 -5.78 -15.32 17.05
CA LEU A 68 -5.33 -16.05 15.85
C LEU A 68 -4.89 -15.15 14.69
N HIS A 69 -5.70 -14.16 14.33
CA HIS A 69 -5.37 -13.19 13.27
C HIS A 69 -4.21 -12.24 13.63
N ILE A 70 -4.06 -11.88 14.91
CA ILE A 70 -2.96 -11.04 15.40
C ILE A 70 -1.65 -11.84 15.37
N ASP A 71 -1.66 -13.04 15.92
CA ASP A 71 -0.54 -13.98 15.94
C ASP A 71 -0.04 -14.30 14.52
N ASP A 72 -0.97 -14.44 13.56
CA ASP A 72 -0.63 -14.64 12.15
C ASP A 72 0.12 -13.44 11.56
N VAL A 73 -0.35 -12.21 11.78
CA VAL A 73 0.35 -10.99 11.33
C VAL A 73 1.73 -10.86 11.99
N ILE A 74 1.84 -11.15 13.29
CA ILE A 74 3.12 -11.17 14.01
C ILE A 74 4.09 -12.13 13.32
N ARG A 75 3.68 -13.37 13.09
CA ARG A 75 4.53 -14.39 12.45
C ARG A 75 4.87 -14.04 11.00
N ARG A 76 3.98 -13.36 10.25
CA ARG A 76 4.26 -12.87 8.89
C ARG A 76 5.36 -11.81 8.86
N ILE A 77 5.32 -10.85 9.79
CA ILE A 77 6.38 -9.83 9.95
C ILE A 77 7.73 -10.53 10.14
N GLU A 78 7.78 -11.52 11.02
CA GLU A 78 9.01 -12.24 11.33
C GLU A 78 9.49 -13.13 10.18
N LYS A 79 8.57 -13.83 9.51
CA LYS A 79 8.87 -14.65 8.33
C LYS A 79 9.45 -13.80 7.19
N LYS A 80 9.03 -12.54 7.05
CA LYS A 80 9.59 -11.58 6.09
C LYS A 80 10.85 -10.86 6.58
N GLY A 81 11.43 -11.32 7.71
CA GLY A 81 12.74 -10.90 8.20
C GLY A 81 12.74 -9.64 9.07
N ALA A 82 11.58 -9.06 9.38
CA ALA A 82 11.47 -7.94 10.31
C ALA A 82 11.28 -8.41 11.76
N PHE A 83 11.44 -7.49 12.69
CA PHE A 83 11.19 -7.71 14.11
C PHE A 83 9.77 -7.24 14.45
N ALA A 84 8.94 -8.13 14.96
CA ALA A 84 7.61 -7.78 15.42
C ALA A 84 7.66 -7.19 16.83
N LEU A 85 6.98 -6.05 17.03
CA LEU A 85 6.77 -5.43 18.34
C LEU A 85 5.26 -5.33 18.62
N PRO A 86 4.62 -6.42 19.04
CA PRO A 86 3.17 -6.43 19.28
C PRO A 86 2.88 -5.87 20.66
N PHE A 87 1.84 -5.05 20.77
CA PHE A 87 1.42 -4.47 22.03
C PHE A 87 -0.07 -4.18 21.99
N PHE A 88 -0.70 -4.10 23.15
CA PHE A 88 -2.11 -3.74 23.21
C PHE A 88 -2.36 -2.30 23.66
N ASP A 89 -3.49 -1.80 23.20
CA ASP A 89 -4.10 -0.48 23.35
C ASP A 89 -3.42 0.70 22.60
N PRO A 90 -3.24 0.62 21.27
CA PRO A 90 -2.51 1.58 20.42
C PRO A 90 -3.13 2.97 20.23
N ASN A 91 -4.09 3.38 21.06
CA ASN A 91 -4.83 4.62 20.86
C ASN A 91 -4.72 5.62 22.01
N ASP A 92 -3.92 5.33 23.05
CA ASP A 92 -3.54 6.29 24.10
C ASP A 92 -2.02 6.42 24.17
N GLY A 93 -1.47 7.44 23.50
CA GLY A 93 -0.02 7.67 23.42
C GLY A 93 0.66 7.81 24.78
N ARG A 94 -0.04 8.35 25.81
CA ARG A 94 0.51 8.53 27.16
C ARG A 94 0.89 7.20 27.81
N LYS A 95 0.12 6.15 27.50
CA LYS A 95 0.31 4.80 28.03
C LYS A 95 1.27 3.97 27.19
N ILE A 96 1.25 4.16 25.88
CA ILE A 96 1.94 3.29 24.92
C ILE A 96 3.35 3.75 24.59
N MET A 97 3.62 5.06 24.47
CA MET A 97 4.94 5.54 24.06
C MET A 97 6.10 5.05 24.95
N PRO A 98 5.93 4.90 26.28
CA PRO A 98 6.95 4.26 27.13
C PRO A 98 7.25 2.79 26.77
N LEU A 99 6.30 2.05 26.19
CA LEU A 99 6.50 0.67 25.73
C LEU A 99 7.24 0.60 24.37
N LEU A 100 7.31 1.70 23.64
CA LEU A 100 7.88 1.75 22.29
C LEU A 100 9.25 2.45 22.24
N LYS A 101 9.62 3.18 23.30
CA LYS A 101 10.93 3.85 23.42
C LYS A 101 11.93 2.96 24.16
N ASP A 102 13.16 2.91 23.65
CA ASP A 102 14.26 2.24 24.34
C ASP A 102 14.73 3.04 25.57
N GLY A 103 15.69 2.48 26.33
CA GLY A 103 16.24 3.15 27.51
C GLY A 103 16.97 4.47 27.24
N LYS A 104 17.17 4.84 25.96
CA LYS A 104 17.74 6.11 25.52
C LYS A 104 16.66 7.09 25.00
N GLY A 105 15.39 6.69 25.04
CA GLY A 105 14.26 7.46 24.56
C GLY A 105 14.03 7.37 23.05
N ALA A 106 14.80 6.54 22.32
CA ALA A 106 14.63 6.37 20.89
C ALA A 106 13.43 5.44 20.61
N LEU A 107 12.55 5.85 19.70
CA LEU A 107 11.43 5.03 19.29
C LEU A 107 11.94 3.81 18.49
N ALA A 108 11.63 2.60 18.97
CA ALA A 108 12.05 1.35 18.36
C ALA A 108 11.35 1.03 17.03
N PRO A 109 10.02 1.19 16.86
CA PRO A 109 9.35 0.85 15.62
C PRO A 109 9.57 1.86 14.47
N ASP A 110 9.57 1.31 13.25
CA ASP A 110 9.67 2.05 11.99
C ASP A 110 8.30 2.29 11.33
N ALA A 111 7.33 1.45 11.65
CA ALA A 111 5.93 1.54 11.22
C ALA A 111 5.04 0.81 12.24
N LEU A 112 3.75 1.12 12.24
CA LEU A 112 2.72 0.48 13.06
C LEU A 112 1.62 -0.09 12.16
N ILE A 113 1.32 -1.38 12.33
CA ILE A 113 0.05 -1.97 11.89
C ILE A 113 -0.92 -1.89 13.08
N ALA A 114 -1.93 -1.01 12.97
CA ALA A 114 -2.93 -0.81 14.01
C ALA A 114 -4.24 -1.51 13.63
N PHE A 115 -4.62 -2.52 14.40
CA PHE A 115 -5.95 -3.09 14.33
C PHE A 115 -7.01 -2.09 14.79
N THR A 116 -8.18 -2.11 14.14
CA THR A 116 -9.27 -1.17 14.44
C THR A 116 -9.63 -1.19 15.92
N GLY A 117 -9.58 -0.02 16.57
CA GLY A 117 -9.97 0.15 17.96
C GLY A 117 -10.57 1.54 18.17
N LEU A 118 -11.77 1.62 18.74
CA LEU A 118 -12.56 2.85 18.88
C LEU A 118 -12.87 3.20 20.33
N TYR A 119 -11.84 3.47 21.11
CA TYR A 119 -11.99 3.75 22.55
C TYR A 119 -11.29 5.04 22.98
N THR A 120 -10.71 5.80 22.04
CA THR A 120 -10.24 7.17 22.25
C THR A 120 -10.71 8.09 21.12
N THR A 121 -10.72 9.40 21.38
CA THR A 121 -11.14 10.42 20.40
C THR A 121 -10.14 10.52 19.25
N VAL A 122 -10.58 11.04 18.10
CA VAL A 122 -9.70 11.34 16.97
C VAL A 122 -8.54 12.25 17.39
N ASP A 123 -8.79 13.27 18.21
CA ASP A 123 -7.74 14.19 18.67
C ASP A 123 -6.63 13.49 19.46
N GLU A 124 -6.99 12.55 20.33
CA GLU A 124 -5.99 11.75 21.06
C GLU A 124 -5.20 10.84 20.12
N GLN A 125 -5.85 10.27 19.12
CA GLN A 125 -5.17 9.48 18.09
C GLN A 125 -4.23 10.33 17.24
N VAL A 126 -4.61 11.55 16.89
CA VAL A 126 -3.74 12.51 16.16
C VAL A 126 -2.54 12.90 17.03
N LYS A 127 -2.73 13.16 18.33
CA LYS A 127 -1.62 13.42 19.26
C LYS A 127 -0.65 12.24 19.31
N PHE A 128 -1.18 11.02 19.43
CA PHE A 128 -0.36 9.80 19.40
C PHE A 128 0.39 9.67 18.06
N ALA A 129 -0.28 9.85 16.92
CA ALA A 129 0.35 9.74 15.61
C ALA A 129 1.48 10.76 15.42
N LYS A 130 1.32 11.99 15.93
CA LYS A 130 2.35 13.02 15.92
C LYS A 130 3.55 12.68 16.81
N GLU A 131 3.32 12.09 17.98
CA GLU A 131 4.41 11.64 18.86
C GLU A 131 5.12 10.39 18.31
N PHE A 132 4.37 9.50 17.68
CA PHE A 132 4.86 8.29 17.04
C PHE A 132 5.72 8.63 15.80
N ASP A 133 5.33 9.64 15.02
CA ASP A 133 6.12 10.15 13.87
C ASP A 133 6.54 9.05 12.87
N ARG A 134 5.74 7.99 12.72
CA ARG A 134 5.99 6.90 11.78
C ARG A 134 4.68 6.50 11.09
N PRO A 135 4.74 5.83 9.93
CA PRO A 135 3.54 5.38 9.23
C PRO A 135 2.69 4.45 10.10
N ILE A 136 1.39 4.76 10.21
CA ILE A 136 0.39 3.94 10.90
C ILE A 136 -0.58 3.40 9.86
N LEU A 137 -0.50 2.10 9.60
CA LEU A 137 -1.36 1.39 8.66
C LEU A 137 -2.55 0.79 9.39
N GLN A 138 -3.74 0.85 8.79
CA GLN A 138 -4.98 0.42 9.43
C GLN A 138 -5.37 -1.02 9.02
N ALA A 139 -5.24 -1.96 9.96
CA ALA A 139 -5.72 -3.33 9.82
C ALA A 139 -7.20 -3.43 10.21
N MET A 140 -8.06 -3.69 9.21
CA MET A 140 -9.50 -3.88 9.41
C MET A 140 -9.85 -5.37 9.57
N THR A 141 -10.90 -5.65 10.34
CA THR A 141 -11.40 -7.00 10.58
C THR A 141 -12.89 -7.08 10.24
N TYR A 142 -13.29 -8.07 9.43
CA TYR A 142 -14.67 -8.28 9.01
C TYR A 142 -15.39 -9.15 10.03
N ARG A 143 -15.91 -8.52 11.10
CA ARG A 143 -16.52 -9.21 12.23
C ARG A 143 -17.99 -9.56 12.04
N SER A 144 -18.66 -8.92 11.08
CA SER A 144 -20.09 -9.13 10.83
C SER A 144 -20.40 -10.27 9.85
N GLY A 145 -19.37 -10.91 9.29
CA GLY A 145 -19.54 -11.93 8.26
C GLY A 145 -18.28 -12.76 8.07
N TYR A 146 -18.32 -13.62 7.06
CA TYR A 146 -17.29 -14.61 6.80
C TYR A 146 -16.41 -14.22 5.61
N GLU A 147 -15.23 -14.83 5.53
CA GLU A 147 -14.28 -14.57 4.44
C GLU A 147 -14.91 -14.79 3.05
N ASP A 148 -15.64 -15.88 2.85
CA ASP A 148 -16.26 -16.21 1.56
C ASP A 148 -17.34 -15.20 1.14
N GLU A 149 -18.02 -14.58 2.09
CA GLU A 149 -19.00 -13.52 1.83
C GLU A 149 -18.32 -12.24 1.35
N TRP A 150 -17.25 -11.81 2.02
CA TRP A 150 -16.46 -10.66 1.56
C TRP A 150 -15.86 -10.91 0.17
N ARG A 151 -15.32 -12.12 -0.08
CA ARG A 151 -14.76 -12.50 -1.39
C ARG A 151 -15.79 -12.38 -2.52
N LYS A 152 -17.02 -12.85 -2.30
CA LYS A 152 -18.11 -12.80 -3.29
C LYS A 152 -18.76 -11.42 -3.44
N SER A 153 -18.61 -10.54 -2.46
CA SER A 153 -19.22 -9.20 -2.47
C SER A 153 -18.57 -8.28 -3.51
N GLU A 154 -19.36 -7.70 -4.43
CA GLU A 154 -18.89 -6.67 -5.36
C GLU A 154 -18.58 -5.34 -4.63
N GLU A 155 -19.30 -5.04 -3.55
CA GLU A 155 -19.10 -3.83 -2.76
C GLU A 155 -17.95 -3.96 -1.76
N GLY A 156 -17.66 -5.19 -1.34
CA GLY A 156 -16.77 -5.51 -0.23
C GLY A 156 -17.43 -5.28 1.13
N LEU A 157 -16.88 -4.38 1.96
CA LEU A 157 -17.42 -4.11 3.30
C LEU A 157 -18.82 -3.45 3.26
N PRO A 158 -19.75 -3.82 4.16
CA PRO A 158 -21.05 -3.15 4.28
C PRO A 158 -20.95 -1.67 4.65
N LEU A 159 -21.84 -0.83 4.12
CA LEU A 159 -21.83 0.63 4.31
C LEU A 159 -21.84 1.04 5.79
N PHE A 160 -22.59 0.34 6.65
CA PHE A 160 -22.69 0.68 8.08
C PHE A 160 -21.35 0.53 8.83
N GLN A 161 -20.37 -0.18 8.26
CA GLN A 161 -19.04 -0.36 8.86
C GLN A 161 -18.03 0.71 8.47
N MET A 162 -18.39 1.63 7.57
CA MET A 162 -17.49 2.66 7.07
C MET A 162 -17.02 3.61 8.18
N GLY A 163 -17.91 4.02 9.09
CA GLY A 163 -17.54 4.93 10.16
C GLY A 163 -16.43 4.38 11.04
N VAL A 164 -16.52 3.10 11.38
CA VAL A 164 -15.59 2.41 12.29
C VAL A 164 -14.27 2.06 11.62
N ASN A 165 -14.33 1.58 10.37
CA ASN A 165 -13.16 1.01 9.71
C ASN A 165 -12.40 2.02 8.83
N TYR A 166 -13.07 3.07 8.33
CA TYR A 166 -12.46 4.09 7.50
C TYR A 166 -12.43 5.44 8.22
N THR A 167 -13.60 6.05 8.46
CA THR A 167 -13.70 7.49 8.78
C THR A 167 -12.83 7.91 9.96
N LEU A 168 -12.89 7.17 11.09
CA LEU A 168 -12.14 7.55 12.29
C LEU A 168 -10.63 7.37 12.13
N ALA A 169 -10.20 6.27 11.51
CA ALA A 169 -8.79 6.02 11.18
C ALA A 169 -8.26 7.08 10.21
N GLU A 170 -9.07 7.45 9.24
CA GLU A 170 -8.75 8.43 8.23
C GLU A 170 -8.56 9.84 8.81
N MET A 171 -9.48 10.26 9.69
CA MET A 171 -9.39 11.53 10.41
C MET A 171 -8.18 11.57 11.36
N ALA A 172 -7.77 10.42 11.90
CA ALA A 172 -6.56 10.28 12.71
C ALA A 172 -5.25 10.24 11.88
N GLY A 173 -5.34 10.29 10.54
CA GLY A 173 -4.17 10.28 9.65
C GLY A 173 -3.58 8.89 9.37
N ARG A 174 -4.28 7.80 9.70
CA ARG A 174 -3.82 6.43 9.38
C ARG A 174 -3.95 6.14 7.89
N ILE A 175 -3.02 5.39 7.34
CA ILE A 175 -2.96 5.09 5.90
C ILE A 175 -3.32 3.62 5.65
N ASP A 176 -3.52 3.27 4.37
CA ASP A 176 -3.69 1.90 3.89
C ASP A 176 -4.69 1.06 4.72
N ASN A 177 -5.97 1.41 4.61
CA ASN A 177 -7.06 0.66 5.25
C ASN A 177 -7.24 -0.68 4.55
N THR A 178 -6.64 -1.74 5.09
CA THR A 178 -6.66 -3.09 4.51
C THR A 178 -7.47 -4.05 5.37
N LEU A 179 -8.39 -4.79 4.76
CA LEU A 179 -9.10 -5.87 5.44
C LEU A 179 -8.22 -7.11 5.51
N VAL A 180 -7.74 -7.44 6.69
CA VAL A 180 -6.76 -8.54 6.88
C VAL A 180 -7.32 -9.78 7.54
N ALA A 181 -8.54 -9.74 8.06
CA ALA A 181 -9.12 -10.87 8.78
C ALA A 181 -10.65 -10.89 8.68
N ALA A 182 -11.23 -12.08 8.77
CA ALA A 182 -12.67 -12.34 8.77
C ALA A 182 -12.99 -13.58 9.62
N LYS A 183 -14.28 -13.80 9.91
CA LYS A 183 -14.70 -15.02 10.62
C LYS A 183 -14.54 -16.25 9.73
N ARG A 184 -14.13 -17.37 10.33
CA ARG A 184 -14.12 -18.69 9.73
C ARG A 184 -15.43 -19.43 10.04
N ARG A 185 -16.04 -20.06 9.03
CA ARG A 185 -17.36 -20.74 9.19
C ARG A 185 -17.37 -21.91 10.18
N SER A 186 -16.25 -22.57 10.39
CA SER A 186 -16.20 -23.78 11.23
C SER A 186 -16.46 -23.51 12.71
N ASP A 187 -16.07 -22.33 13.19
CA ASP A 187 -15.94 -22.04 14.62
C ASP A 187 -16.07 -20.55 14.97
N ASP A 188 -16.46 -19.69 14.00
CA ASP A 188 -16.56 -18.23 14.15
C ASP A 188 -15.26 -17.52 14.58
N ALA A 189 -14.13 -18.23 14.58
CA ALA A 189 -12.85 -17.68 14.96
C ALA A 189 -12.43 -16.60 13.95
N LEU A 190 -11.92 -15.47 14.47
CA LEU A 190 -11.39 -14.40 13.64
C LEU A 190 -9.97 -14.78 13.17
N VAL A 191 -9.84 -15.06 11.87
CA VAL A 191 -8.61 -15.54 11.25
C VAL A 191 -8.15 -14.60 10.15
N ALA A 192 -6.85 -14.57 9.90
CA ALA A 192 -6.28 -13.76 8.83
C ALA A 192 -6.71 -14.27 7.44
N ILE A 193 -6.96 -13.34 6.53
CA ILE A 193 -7.10 -13.59 5.09
C ILE A 193 -5.68 -13.56 4.52
N PRO A 194 -5.10 -14.69 4.10
CA PRO A 194 -3.66 -14.82 3.95
C PRO A 194 -2.99 -13.78 3.05
N GLU A 195 -3.53 -13.58 1.84
CA GLU A 195 -2.98 -12.66 0.84
C GLU A 195 -3.13 -11.19 1.25
N GLN A 196 -4.20 -10.84 1.97
CA GLN A 196 -4.44 -9.49 2.46
C GLN A 196 -3.50 -9.15 3.61
N ALA A 197 -3.33 -10.09 4.54
CA ALA A 197 -2.39 -9.93 5.65
C ALA A 197 -0.94 -9.83 5.14
N ASP A 198 -0.56 -10.65 4.15
CA ASP A 198 0.75 -10.54 3.51
C ASP A 198 0.96 -9.17 2.86
N ALA A 199 -0.03 -8.67 2.13
CA ALA A 199 0.04 -7.37 1.46
C ALA A 199 0.17 -6.19 2.45
N LEU A 200 -0.57 -6.21 3.55
CA LEU A 200 -0.45 -5.18 4.60
C LEU A 200 0.93 -5.22 5.26
N VAL A 201 1.46 -6.42 5.55
CA VAL A 201 2.81 -6.56 6.11
C VAL A 201 3.86 -6.07 5.12
N GLU A 202 3.77 -6.44 3.84
CA GLU A 202 4.69 -5.97 2.80
C GLU A 202 4.65 -4.45 2.65
N ARG A 203 3.46 -3.85 2.74
CA ARG A 203 3.32 -2.40 2.75
C ARG A 203 4.01 -1.78 3.95
N ALA A 204 3.81 -2.31 5.16
CA ALA A 204 4.46 -1.82 6.36
C ALA A 204 5.99 -1.93 6.26
N LEU A 205 6.51 -2.99 5.63
CA LEU A 205 7.93 -3.15 5.36
C LEU A 205 8.46 -2.18 4.32
N GLY A 206 7.68 -1.86 3.28
CA GLY A 206 7.99 -0.81 2.30
C GLY A 206 8.10 0.56 2.97
N GLN A 207 7.13 0.89 3.84
CA GLN A 207 7.15 2.11 4.64
C GLN A 207 8.37 2.17 5.58
N ALA A 208 8.66 1.10 6.29
CA ALA A 208 9.86 0.99 7.12
C ALA A 208 11.15 1.09 6.27
N ASN A 209 11.16 0.54 5.05
CA ASN A 209 12.31 0.63 4.14
C ASN A 209 12.65 2.07 3.77
N LEU A 210 11.64 2.92 3.56
CA LEU A 210 11.85 4.35 3.29
C LEU A 210 12.55 5.07 4.45
N ARG A 211 12.41 4.60 5.69
CA ARG A 211 13.12 5.18 6.85
C ARG A 211 14.59 4.77 6.90
N HIS A 212 14.90 3.52 6.54
CA HIS A 212 16.24 2.94 6.65
C HIS A 212 17.12 3.18 5.43
N LYS A 213 16.53 3.20 4.24
CA LYS A 213 17.29 3.33 3.00
C LYS A 213 17.93 4.73 2.93
N PRO A 214 19.24 4.85 2.66
CA PRO A 214 19.85 6.16 2.44
C PRO A 214 19.17 6.90 1.30
N ASN A 215 18.96 8.22 1.45
CA ASN A 215 18.24 9.03 0.46
C ASN A 215 18.85 8.91 -0.94
N LYS A 216 20.18 8.91 -1.05
CA LYS A 216 20.91 8.75 -2.32
C LYS A 216 20.59 7.45 -3.07
N ASP A 217 20.12 6.41 -2.38
CA ASP A 217 19.86 5.07 -2.92
C ASP A 217 18.36 4.82 -3.17
N LYS A 218 17.49 5.72 -2.72
CA LYS A 218 16.03 5.61 -2.94
C LYS A 218 15.69 5.86 -4.40
N LYS A 219 14.81 5.02 -4.94
CA LYS A 219 14.24 5.09 -6.28
C LYS A 219 12.78 5.51 -6.20
N LEU A 220 12.41 6.57 -6.91
CA LEU A 220 11.04 7.10 -6.89
C LEU A 220 10.48 7.15 -8.31
N ALA A 221 9.23 6.77 -8.50
CA ALA A 221 8.50 7.01 -9.74
C ALA A 221 7.54 8.20 -9.55
N ILE A 222 7.62 9.19 -10.42
CA ILE A 222 6.73 10.35 -10.47
C ILE A 222 5.85 10.18 -11.71
N LEU A 223 4.56 9.90 -11.49
CA LEU A 223 3.58 9.79 -12.55
C LEU A 223 2.90 11.14 -12.73
N VAL A 224 2.99 11.71 -13.92
CA VAL A 224 2.37 12.98 -14.27
C VAL A 224 1.02 12.77 -14.94
N TRP A 225 0.09 13.66 -14.63
CA TRP A 225 -1.24 13.65 -15.23
C TRP A 225 -1.28 14.39 -16.57
N ASN A 226 -1.97 13.80 -17.56
CA ASN A 226 -2.16 14.36 -18.90
C ASN A 226 -3.57 14.95 -19.04
N SER A 227 -3.78 16.10 -18.39
CA SER A 227 -5.02 16.89 -18.49
C SER A 227 -4.73 18.40 -18.62
N PRO A 228 -5.50 19.17 -19.40
CA PRO A 228 -6.51 18.71 -20.37
C PRO A 228 -5.87 17.84 -21.47
N GLU A 229 -6.71 17.18 -22.27
CA GLU A 229 -6.20 16.23 -23.28
C GLU A 229 -5.30 16.92 -24.30
N GLY A 230 -4.34 16.16 -24.83
CA GLY A 230 -3.44 16.59 -25.90
C GLY A 230 -2.00 16.15 -25.69
N GLU A 231 -1.29 15.88 -26.79
CA GLU A 231 0.14 15.51 -26.79
C GLU A 231 1.04 16.59 -26.16
N GLU A 232 0.56 17.83 -26.16
CA GLU A 232 1.32 19.02 -25.74
C GLU A 232 0.89 19.52 -24.34
N ASN A 233 -0.13 18.91 -23.73
CA ASN A 233 -0.76 19.36 -22.49
C ASN A 233 -0.43 18.42 -21.33
N PHE A 234 0.00 18.94 -20.19
CA PHE A 234 0.09 18.16 -18.96
C PHE A 234 0.06 19.11 -17.76
N SER A 235 -1.09 19.11 -17.11
CA SER A 235 -1.44 19.91 -15.94
C SER A 235 -2.42 19.11 -15.10
N ALA A 236 -2.78 19.64 -13.93
CA ALA A 236 -3.82 19.05 -13.11
C ALA A 236 -4.49 20.10 -12.23
N SER A 237 -5.72 20.48 -12.51
CA SER A 237 -6.57 21.33 -11.65
C SER A 237 -5.80 22.38 -10.84
N TYR A 238 -5.30 23.41 -11.55
CA TYR A 238 -4.50 24.52 -11.00
C TYR A 238 -3.06 24.16 -10.56
N LEU A 239 -2.56 22.96 -10.88
CA LEU A 239 -1.17 22.55 -10.68
C LEU A 239 -0.35 22.69 -11.96
N ASN A 240 0.70 23.52 -11.91
CA ASN A 240 1.74 23.52 -12.94
C ASN A 240 2.68 22.31 -12.69
N ILE A 241 2.44 21.21 -13.42
CA ILE A 241 3.23 19.99 -13.32
C ILE A 241 4.72 20.22 -13.62
N PRO A 242 5.13 20.86 -14.74
CA PRO A 242 6.53 21.14 -15.01
C PRO A 242 7.27 21.82 -13.85
N ALA A 243 6.74 22.95 -13.36
CA ALA A 243 7.34 23.70 -12.27
C ALA A 243 7.35 22.90 -10.96
N SER A 244 6.30 22.12 -10.71
CA SER A 244 6.21 21.26 -9.52
C SER A 244 7.28 20.15 -9.54
N VAL A 245 7.53 19.53 -10.70
CA VAL A 245 8.59 18.54 -10.86
C VAL A 245 9.95 19.15 -10.55
N VAL A 246 10.25 20.35 -11.07
CA VAL A 246 11.50 21.07 -10.80
C VAL A 246 11.69 21.32 -9.29
N GLU A 247 10.66 21.83 -8.60
CA GLU A 247 10.76 22.08 -7.15
C GLU A 247 10.84 20.80 -6.33
N ILE A 248 10.15 19.71 -6.72
CA ILE A 248 10.30 18.39 -6.10
C ILE A 248 11.73 17.88 -6.24
N VAL A 249 12.30 17.92 -7.45
CA VAL A 249 13.67 17.49 -7.73
C VAL A 249 14.68 18.29 -6.91
N LYS A 250 14.52 19.61 -6.86
CA LYS A 250 15.36 20.52 -6.07
C LYS A 250 15.29 20.21 -4.57
N SER A 251 14.09 19.96 -4.03
CA SER A 251 13.90 19.59 -2.63
C SER A 251 14.53 18.24 -2.31
N LEU A 252 14.28 17.22 -3.15
CA LEU A 252 14.88 15.89 -3.00
C LEU A 252 16.41 15.95 -3.06
N ARG A 253 16.99 16.73 -3.98
CA ARG A 253 18.44 16.93 -4.06
C ARG A 253 19.00 17.56 -2.78
N LYS A 254 18.33 18.57 -2.23
CA LYS A 254 18.71 19.21 -0.96
C LYS A 254 18.74 18.20 0.20
N ASP A 255 17.81 17.25 0.19
CA ASP A 255 17.73 16.18 1.18
C ASP A 255 18.68 15.00 0.88
N GLY A 256 19.55 15.10 -0.13
CA GLY A 256 20.58 14.12 -0.44
C GLY A 256 20.11 12.92 -1.29
N TYR A 257 18.97 13.04 -1.98
CA TYR A 257 18.58 12.06 -3.00
C TYR A 257 19.44 12.19 -4.26
N ASN A 258 19.61 11.08 -4.99
CA ASN A 258 20.19 11.10 -6.33
C ASN A 258 19.17 11.65 -7.34
N ALA A 259 19.03 12.98 -7.36
CA ALA A 259 18.10 13.72 -8.19
C ALA A 259 18.86 14.89 -8.86
N PRO A 260 19.49 14.66 -10.03
CA PRO A 260 20.19 15.69 -10.78
C PRO A 260 19.28 16.89 -11.08
N GLU A 261 19.87 18.08 -11.17
CA GLU A 261 19.14 19.30 -11.50
C GLU A 261 18.47 19.21 -12.87
N VAL A 262 17.31 19.84 -12.98
CA VAL A 262 16.51 19.87 -14.18
C VAL A 262 15.79 21.21 -14.27
N ASP A 263 15.67 21.75 -15.49
CA ASP A 263 14.87 22.94 -15.75
C ASP A 263 13.48 22.60 -16.31
N GLU A 264 12.58 23.57 -16.25
CA GLU A 264 11.19 23.40 -16.69
C GLU A 264 11.11 23.06 -18.19
N ALA A 265 11.98 23.66 -19.02
CA ALA A 265 12.03 23.42 -20.46
C ALA A 265 12.36 21.96 -20.80
N THR A 266 13.30 21.36 -20.08
CA THR A 266 13.70 19.96 -20.23
C THR A 266 12.59 19.02 -19.77
N VAL A 267 11.92 19.33 -18.64
CA VAL A 267 10.73 18.58 -18.20
C VAL A 267 9.66 18.61 -19.29
N ILE A 268 9.35 19.79 -19.82
CA ILE A 268 8.37 19.94 -20.91
C ILE A 268 8.77 19.14 -22.15
N ALA A 269 10.01 19.29 -22.61
CA ALA A 269 10.48 18.62 -23.82
C ALA A 269 10.41 17.10 -23.70
N ASN A 270 10.82 16.53 -22.56
CA ASN A 270 10.83 15.09 -22.36
C ASN A 270 9.44 14.53 -22.09
N VAL A 271 8.65 15.12 -21.19
CA VAL A 271 7.29 14.64 -20.89
C VAL A 271 6.40 14.62 -22.13
N LYS A 272 6.48 15.63 -23.00
CA LYS A 272 5.75 15.63 -24.29
C LYS A 272 6.12 14.44 -25.16
N LYS A 273 7.40 14.08 -25.24
CA LYS A 273 7.83 12.89 -25.98
C LYS A 273 7.26 11.62 -25.36
N LEU A 274 7.23 11.52 -24.03
CA LEU A 274 6.67 10.36 -23.32
C LEU A 274 5.16 10.22 -23.52
N ILE A 275 4.42 11.31 -23.71
CA ILE A 275 2.97 11.31 -23.91
C ILE A 275 2.58 10.87 -25.34
N ARG A 276 3.38 11.19 -26.37
CA ARG A 276 3.05 10.92 -27.78
C ARG A 276 2.63 9.48 -28.09
N PRO A 277 3.29 8.41 -27.59
CA PRO A 277 2.88 7.03 -27.84
C PRO A 277 1.44 6.70 -27.42
N TYR A 278 0.90 7.39 -26.41
CA TYR A 278 -0.46 7.20 -25.93
C TYR A 278 -1.52 7.77 -26.89
N TYR A 279 -1.13 8.72 -27.76
CA TYR A 279 -1.99 9.28 -28.81
C TYR A 279 -1.73 8.62 -30.18
N ARG A 280 -0.49 8.23 -30.45
CA ARG A 280 -0.02 7.65 -31.72
C ARG A 280 0.09 6.13 -31.64
N THR A 281 -0.97 5.47 -31.19
CA THR A 281 -0.98 4.05 -30.78
C THR A 281 -0.63 3.03 -31.87
N LYS A 282 -0.60 3.43 -33.15
CA LYS A 282 -0.24 2.58 -34.30
C LYS A 282 1.09 2.96 -34.96
N ASN A 283 1.96 3.66 -34.24
CA ASN A 283 3.20 4.21 -34.78
C ASN A 283 4.44 3.66 -34.06
N ASP A 284 4.93 2.52 -34.53
CA ASP A 284 6.15 1.89 -34.04
C ASP A 284 7.38 2.81 -34.12
N ALA A 285 7.41 3.76 -35.06
CA ALA A 285 8.53 4.68 -35.19
C ALA A 285 8.65 5.61 -33.97
N GLU A 286 7.53 5.98 -33.32
CA GLU A 286 7.56 6.74 -32.07
C GLU A 286 8.12 5.91 -30.92
N LEU A 287 7.75 4.62 -30.83
CA LEU A 287 8.29 3.71 -29.82
C LEU A 287 9.80 3.50 -30.01
N LYS A 288 10.24 3.23 -31.24
CA LYS A 288 11.65 3.10 -31.61
C LYS A 288 12.44 4.36 -31.29
N LYS A 289 11.85 5.53 -31.52
CA LYS A 289 12.46 6.82 -31.19
C LYS A 289 12.67 6.98 -29.69
N LEU A 290 11.68 6.63 -28.85
CA LEU A 290 11.86 6.68 -27.39
C LEU A 290 12.97 5.74 -26.92
N VAL A 291 13.03 4.51 -27.45
CA VAL A 291 14.11 3.57 -27.13
C VAL A 291 15.48 4.16 -27.52
N ALA A 292 15.61 4.71 -28.73
CA ALA A 292 16.86 5.29 -29.22
C ALA A 292 17.31 6.52 -28.40
N GLU A 293 16.37 7.30 -27.86
CA GLU A 293 16.63 8.48 -27.04
C GLU A 293 16.83 8.14 -25.54
N GLY A 294 16.73 6.88 -25.13
CA GLY A 294 16.80 6.48 -23.71
C GLY A 294 15.59 6.95 -22.89
N LEU A 295 14.46 7.19 -23.55
CA LEU A 295 13.19 7.65 -22.99
C LEU A 295 12.14 6.53 -22.90
N ALA A 296 12.59 5.27 -22.90
CA ALA A 296 11.75 4.13 -22.65
C ALA A 296 12.53 3.02 -21.94
N ASP A 297 11.79 2.14 -21.29
CA ASP A 297 12.28 0.84 -20.87
C ASP A 297 11.51 -0.27 -21.59
N ARG A 298 12.09 -1.46 -21.67
CA ARG A 298 11.51 -2.64 -22.33
C ARG A 298 11.06 -3.67 -21.32
N VAL A 299 9.77 -4.00 -21.29
CA VAL A 299 9.26 -5.14 -20.52
C VAL A 299 8.97 -6.27 -21.50
N PRO A 300 9.72 -7.39 -21.46
CA PRO A 300 9.42 -8.54 -22.29
C PRO A 300 7.99 -9.02 -22.06
N VAL A 301 7.21 -9.18 -23.14
CA VAL A 301 5.81 -9.63 -23.03
C VAL A 301 5.72 -10.98 -22.30
N GLU A 302 6.70 -11.86 -22.47
CA GLU A 302 6.76 -13.15 -21.79
C GLU A 302 6.99 -13.06 -20.28
N GLU A 303 7.73 -12.06 -19.80
CA GLU A 303 7.84 -11.80 -18.35
C GLU A 303 6.53 -11.25 -17.79
N TYR A 304 5.87 -10.37 -18.54
CA TYR A 304 4.57 -9.83 -18.19
C TYR A 304 3.48 -10.92 -18.16
N LYS A 305 3.48 -11.87 -19.11
CA LYS A 305 2.54 -12.99 -19.12
C LYS A 305 2.65 -13.85 -17.86
N LYS A 306 3.86 -14.15 -17.40
CA LYS A 306 4.09 -14.86 -16.13
C LYS A 306 3.51 -14.13 -14.92
N PHE A 307 3.55 -12.80 -14.93
CA PHE A 307 2.91 -11.99 -13.91
C PHE A 307 1.39 -12.14 -13.94
N ILE A 308 0.77 -12.11 -15.13
CA ILE A 308 -0.67 -12.34 -15.27
C ILE A 308 -1.07 -13.75 -14.88
N GLU A 309 -0.29 -14.77 -15.24
CA GLU A 309 -0.52 -16.18 -14.87
C GLU A 309 -0.49 -16.41 -13.35
N ALA A 310 0.18 -15.55 -12.59
CA ALA A 310 0.22 -15.60 -11.13
C ALA A 310 -1.01 -14.95 -10.44
N LEU A 311 -1.84 -14.21 -11.18
CA LEU A 311 -3.08 -13.63 -10.67
C LEU A 311 -4.21 -14.66 -10.61
N PRO A 312 -5.30 -14.42 -9.86
CA PRO A 312 -6.45 -15.34 -9.85
C PRO A 312 -7.03 -15.58 -11.24
N GLN A 313 -7.62 -16.77 -11.43
CA GLN A 313 -8.20 -17.19 -12.70
C GLN A 313 -9.30 -16.23 -13.19
N GLU A 314 -10.06 -15.62 -12.29
CA GLU A 314 -11.07 -14.61 -12.63
C GLU A 314 -10.44 -13.37 -13.28
N THR A 315 -9.31 -12.90 -12.75
CA THR A 315 -8.56 -11.75 -13.31
C THR A 315 -7.98 -12.11 -14.68
N GLN A 316 -7.40 -13.29 -14.82
CA GLN A 316 -6.87 -13.78 -16.10
C GLN A 316 -7.95 -13.85 -17.17
N LYS A 317 -9.11 -14.43 -16.82
CA LYS A 317 -10.27 -14.52 -17.72
C LYS A 317 -10.80 -13.14 -18.10
N GLY A 318 -10.96 -12.24 -17.13
CA GLY A 318 -11.44 -10.88 -17.39
C GLY A 318 -10.54 -10.13 -18.39
N LEU A 319 -9.22 -10.30 -18.29
CA LEU A 319 -8.28 -9.73 -19.26
C LEU A 319 -8.45 -10.35 -20.65
N ALA A 320 -8.51 -11.68 -20.74
CA ALA A 320 -8.65 -12.40 -22.00
C ALA A 320 -9.97 -12.10 -22.73
N ASP A 321 -11.06 -11.90 -21.98
CA ASP A 321 -12.38 -11.58 -22.53
C ASP A 321 -12.51 -10.08 -22.89
N GLY A 322 -11.79 -9.20 -22.17
CA GLY A 322 -11.96 -7.75 -22.27
C GLY A 322 -10.97 -7.01 -23.18
N TRP A 323 -9.84 -7.64 -23.52
CA TRP A 323 -8.73 -7.01 -24.25
C TRP A 323 -8.08 -7.97 -25.25
N GLU A 324 -7.42 -7.39 -26.26
CA GLU A 324 -6.55 -8.14 -27.15
C GLU A 324 -5.37 -8.79 -26.40
N LYS A 325 -4.62 -9.68 -27.08
CA LYS A 325 -3.44 -10.31 -26.49
C LYS A 325 -2.40 -9.26 -26.07
N PRO A 326 -1.60 -9.53 -25.02
CA PRO A 326 -0.54 -8.61 -24.58
C PRO A 326 0.35 -8.10 -25.71
N GLU A 327 0.77 -8.98 -26.62
CA GLU A 327 1.63 -8.65 -27.76
C GLU A 327 0.96 -7.81 -28.86
N ASP A 328 -0.36 -7.63 -28.82
CA ASP A 328 -1.14 -6.89 -29.82
C ASP A 328 -1.65 -5.53 -29.28
N THR A 329 -1.34 -5.21 -28.03
CA THR A 329 -1.71 -3.93 -27.39
C THR A 329 -0.78 -2.80 -27.84
N TYR A 330 -1.28 -1.55 -27.80
CA TYR A 330 -0.44 -0.36 -27.98
C TYR A 330 0.73 -0.31 -26.98
N LEU A 331 1.79 0.45 -27.31
CA LEU A 331 3.11 0.38 -26.65
C LEU A 331 3.90 -0.91 -26.91
N THR A 332 3.36 -1.90 -27.63
CA THR A 332 4.15 -3.10 -27.97
C THR A 332 4.98 -2.86 -29.23
N LEU A 333 6.22 -3.33 -29.20
CA LEU A 333 7.12 -3.37 -30.35
C LEU A 333 7.53 -4.82 -30.62
N LYS A 334 7.36 -5.28 -31.86
CA LYS A 334 7.75 -6.63 -32.30
C LYS A 334 9.03 -6.55 -33.14
N GLU A 335 10.12 -7.10 -32.63
CA GLU A 335 11.44 -7.09 -33.26
C GLU A 335 12.09 -8.46 -33.10
N ASP A 336 12.73 -8.97 -34.14
CA ASP A 336 13.52 -10.22 -34.11
C ASP A 336 12.79 -11.44 -33.52
N GLY A 337 11.48 -11.53 -33.74
CA GLY A 337 10.64 -12.64 -33.24
C GLY A 337 10.23 -12.51 -31.76
N HIS A 338 10.57 -11.40 -31.11
CA HIS A 338 10.20 -11.08 -29.74
C HIS A 338 9.24 -9.89 -29.69
N ALA A 339 8.47 -9.80 -28.61
CA ALA A 339 7.56 -8.68 -28.34
C ALA A 339 7.90 -8.06 -26.98
N ASP A 340 8.09 -6.75 -26.96
CA ASP A 340 8.34 -5.96 -25.75
C ASP A 340 7.28 -4.88 -25.60
N PHE A 341 6.80 -4.65 -24.38
CA PHE A 341 6.17 -3.37 -24.04
C PHE A 341 7.26 -2.30 -23.92
N ILE A 342 7.14 -1.25 -24.71
CA ILE A 342 7.96 -0.05 -24.67
C ILE A 342 7.31 0.94 -23.71
N VAL A 343 7.78 0.95 -22.47
CA VAL A 343 7.25 1.78 -21.38
C VAL A 343 7.87 3.17 -21.45
N PRO A 344 7.11 4.24 -21.82
CA PRO A 344 7.64 5.59 -21.91
C PRO A 344 8.01 6.12 -20.52
N LEU A 345 9.29 6.39 -20.30
CA LEU A 345 9.79 6.91 -19.05
C LEU A 345 11.07 7.71 -19.24
N TRP A 346 11.33 8.66 -18.35
CA TRP A 346 12.56 9.43 -18.32
C TRP A 346 13.26 9.26 -16.99
N ARG A 347 14.55 8.92 -17.02
CA ARG A 347 15.37 8.73 -15.81
C ARG A 347 16.22 9.96 -15.53
N ILE A 348 16.15 10.47 -14.30
CA ILE A 348 17.07 11.48 -13.76
C ILE A 348 17.62 10.98 -12.43
N GLY A 349 18.85 10.48 -12.45
CA GLY A 349 19.43 9.79 -11.28
C GLY A 349 18.60 8.57 -10.89
N ASN A 350 18.06 8.56 -9.67
CA ASN A 350 17.16 7.51 -9.19
C ASN A 350 15.68 7.86 -9.31
N LEU A 351 15.33 8.97 -9.97
CA LEU A 351 13.94 9.32 -10.26
C LEU A 351 13.55 8.82 -11.64
N ILE A 352 12.33 8.28 -11.73
CA ILE A 352 11.65 7.94 -12.98
C ILE A 352 10.49 8.94 -13.11
N ILE A 353 10.44 9.69 -14.20
CA ILE A 353 9.31 10.56 -14.54
C ILE A 353 8.59 9.94 -15.73
N MET A 354 7.28 9.79 -15.63
CA MET A 354 6.48 9.17 -16.69
C MET A 354 5.04 9.67 -16.66
N PRO A 355 4.32 9.71 -17.79
CA PRO A 355 2.87 9.93 -17.77
C PRO A 355 2.17 8.71 -17.16
N GLN A 356 1.07 8.94 -16.44
CA GLN A 356 0.15 7.85 -16.13
C GLN A 356 -0.48 7.33 -17.44
N PRO A 357 -0.53 6.02 -17.67
CA PRO A 357 -1.15 5.48 -18.88
C PRO A 357 -2.65 5.82 -18.99
N LEU A 358 -3.14 5.83 -20.22
CA LEU A 358 -4.57 5.98 -20.51
C LEU A 358 -5.36 4.78 -19.99
N ARG A 359 -6.58 5.01 -19.49
CA ARG A 359 -7.44 3.96 -18.92
C ARG A 359 -8.13 3.12 -19.98
N GLY A 360 -8.63 3.78 -21.02
CA GLY A 360 -9.05 3.15 -22.25
C GLY A 360 -7.80 2.80 -23.05
N ALA A 361 -7.70 1.58 -23.56
CA ALA A 361 -6.55 1.20 -24.38
C ALA A 361 -6.34 2.12 -25.59
N ARG A 362 -7.34 2.96 -25.91
CA ARG A 362 -7.29 4.06 -26.87
C ARG A 362 -7.99 5.28 -26.29
N ARG A 363 -7.49 6.47 -26.65
CA ARG A 363 -8.10 7.74 -26.21
C ARG A 363 -9.56 7.90 -26.62
N SER A 364 -9.94 7.40 -27.80
CA SER A 364 -11.34 7.42 -28.26
C SER A 364 -12.30 6.62 -27.36
N GLU A 365 -11.76 5.77 -26.49
CA GLU A 365 -12.52 4.95 -25.54
C GLU A 365 -12.36 5.47 -24.10
N GLU A 366 -11.59 6.55 -23.88
CA GLU A 366 -11.27 7.06 -22.54
C GLU A 366 -12.51 7.61 -21.83
N SER A 367 -13.32 8.44 -22.49
CA SER A 367 -14.53 9.04 -21.89
C SER A 367 -15.54 7.99 -21.42
N ASP A 368 -15.61 6.87 -22.13
CA ASP A 368 -16.59 5.82 -21.87
C ASP A 368 -16.13 4.84 -20.77
N ILE A 369 -14.81 4.78 -20.50
CA ILE A 369 -14.20 3.78 -19.61
C ILE A 369 -13.53 4.40 -18.38
N LEU A 370 -13.27 5.71 -18.36
CA LEU A 370 -12.50 6.39 -17.29
C LEU A 370 -13.03 6.07 -15.89
N HIS A 371 -14.35 5.97 -15.74
CA HIS A 371 -15.05 5.63 -14.51
C HIS A 371 -15.78 4.27 -14.56
N ASP A 372 -15.55 3.46 -15.60
CA ASP A 372 -16.13 2.13 -15.70
C ASP A 372 -15.41 1.17 -14.74
N LYS A 373 -16.11 0.87 -13.64
CA LYS A 373 -15.67 -0.06 -12.61
C LYS A 373 -15.81 -1.53 -13.00
N LYS A 374 -16.28 -1.86 -14.21
CA LYS A 374 -16.54 -3.25 -14.66
C LYS A 374 -15.49 -3.75 -15.66
N ARG A 375 -14.85 -2.87 -16.42
CA ARG A 375 -13.82 -3.26 -17.38
C ARG A 375 -12.47 -3.43 -16.67
N PRO A 376 -11.69 -4.49 -16.91
CA PRO A 376 -10.36 -4.61 -16.30
C PRO A 376 -9.37 -3.59 -16.88
N MET A 377 -8.28 -3.32 -16.16
CA MET A 377 -7.12 -2.58 -16.63
C MET A 377 -6.41 -3.35 -17.75
N HIS A 378 -6.26 -2.73 -18.92
CA HIS A 378 -5.68 -3.36 -20.10
C HIS A 378 -4.17 -3.65 -19.93
N HIS A 379 -3.62 -4.46 -20.85
CA HIS A 379 -2.26 -4.96 -20.73
C HIS A 379 -1.18 -3.89 -20.66
N ALA A 380 -1.20 -2.90 -21.57
CA ALA A 380 -0.23 -1.80 -21.54
C ALA A 380 -0.24 -0.98 -20.23
N PHE A 381 -1.42 -0.75 -19.61
CA PHE A 381 -1.52 -0.05 -18.34
C PHE A 381 -0.79 -0.84 -17.25
N ARG A 382 -1.10 -2.14 -17.17
CA ARG A 382 -0.47 -3.06 -16.21
C ARG A 382 1.01 -3.21 -16.47
N ALA A 383 1.47 -3.26 -17.73
CA ALA A 383 2.87 -3.41 -18.08
C ALA A 383 3.70 -2.19 -17.64
N VAL A 384 3.14 -0.98 -17.76
CA VAL A 384 3.77 0.25 -17.28
C VAL A 384 3.97 0.21 -15.76
N TYR A 385 2.96 -0.18 -14.99
CA TYR A 385 3.14 -0.32 -13.55
C TYR A 385 4.00 -1.53 -13.17
N TYR A 386 3.93 -2.62 -13.93
CA TYR A 386 4.80 -3.78 -13.75
C TYR A 386 6.28 -3.38 -13.85
N ASP A 387 6.63 -2.51 -14.81
CA ASP A 387 7.99 -1.98 -14.93
C ASP A 387 8.44 -1.32 -13.62
N ILE A 388 7.68 -0.35 -13.09
CA ILE A 388 8.09 0.37 -11.90
C ILE A 388 8.02 -0.47 -10.61
N VAL A 389 7.01 -1.33 -10.46
CA VAL A 389 6.76 -2.12 -9.25
C VAL A 389 7.65 -3.36 -9.18
N HIS A 390 7.70 -4.16 -10.25
CA HIS A 390 8.31 -5.49 -10.22
C HIS A 390 9.71 -5.53 -10.82
N LYS A 391 9.95 -4.81 -11.93
CA LYS A 391 11.25 -4.81 -12.62
C LYS A 391 12.22 -3.80 -12.02
N GLN A 392 11.82 -2.53 -11.96
CA GLN A 392 12.61 -1.43 -11.40
C GLN A 392 12.65 -1.42 -9.88
N LYS A 393 11.57 -1.93 -9.26
CA LYS A 393 11.37 -2.02 -7.81
C LYS A 393 11.57 -0.67 -7.14
N VAL A 394 10.79 0.32 -7.56
CA VAL A 394 10.81 1.65 -6.94
C VAL A 394 10.40 1.55 -5.47
N ASP A 395 10.99 2.41 -4.63
CA ASP A 395 10.71 2.42 -3.20
C ASP A 395 9.42 3.19 -2.88
N ALA A 396 9.02 4.12 -3.74
CA ALA A 396 7.73 4.81 -3.67
C ALA A 396 7.27 5.31 -5.04
N ILE A 397 5.96 5.48 -5.16
CA ILE A 397 5.25 6.07 -6.29
C ILE A 397 4.68 7.41 -5.85
N ILE A 398 4.87 8.45 -6.66
CA ILE A 398 4.33 9.78 -6.47
C ILE A 398 3.39 10.05 -7.64
N HIS A 399 2.09 10.13 -7.38
CA HIS A 399 1.15 10.57 -8.40
C HIS A 399 1.00 12.10 -8.32
N LEU A 400 1.24 12.81 -9.41
CA LEU A 400 1.09 14.26 -9.52
C LEU A 400 -0.12 14.59 -10.38
N GLY A 401 -1.26 14.82 -9.74
CA GLY A 401 -2.53 15.13 -10.39
C GLY A 401 -3.67 15.32 -9.39
N LEU A 402 -4.83 15.85 -9.85
CA LEU A 402 -6.02 15.92 -9.01
C LEU A 402 -6.59 14.52 -8.79
N HIS A 403 -6.60 13.64 -9.79
CA HIS A 403 -6.90 12.24 -9.62
C HIS A 403 -6.17 11.46 -10.71
N GLY A 404 -5.91 10.19 -10.45
CA GLY A 404 -5.39 9.24 -11.42
C GLY A 404 -6.53 8.38 -11.94
N THR A 405 -6.21 7.35 -12.71
CA THR A 405 -7.17 6.35 -13.17
C THR A 405 -7.05 5.02 -12.44
N GLN A 406 -5.93 4.81 -11.74
CA GLN A 406 -5.63 3.59 -11.03
C GLN A 406 -6.63 3.33 -9.88
N GLU A 407 -6.98 4.36 -9.12
CA GLU A 407 -7.90 4.26 -7.98
C GLU A 407 -9.36 3.99 -8.40
N TRP A 408 -9.68 4.25 -9.67
CA TRP A 408 -10.99 4.01 -10.28
C TRP A 408 -11.07 2.67 -11.03
N ALA A 409 -9.99 1.88 -11.05
CA ALA A 409 -9.95 0.57 -11.71
C ALA A 409 -11.01 -0.40 -11.16
N LEU A 410 -11.27 -1.49 -11.88
CA LEU A 410 -12.13 -2.59 -11.43
C LEU A 410 -11.75 -3.10 -10.03
N GLY A 411 -12.74 -3.34 -9.17
CA GLY A 411 -12.54 -3.85 -7.81
C GLY A 411 -13.56 -3.36 -6.80
N LYS A 412 -13.54 -3.94 -5.59
CA LYS A 412 -14.54 -3.70 -4.54
C LYS A 412 -14.53 -2.27 -4.06
N GLU A 413 -15.70 -1.67 -3.87
CA GLU A 413 -15.83 -0.27 -3.44
C GLU A 413 -15.18 0.01 -2.08
N ARG A 414 -15.31 -0.94 -1.15
CA ARG A 414 -14.90 -0.83 0.25
C ARG A 414 -14.13 -2.09 0.63
N ALA A 415 -12.94 -1.93 1.20
CA ALA A 415 -11.97 -2.99 1.42
C ALA A 415 -11.66 -3.81 0.16
N PRO A 416 -11.01 -3.19 -0.85
CA PRO A 416 -10.55 -3.89 -2.05
C PRO A 416 -9.79 -5.17 -1.73
N SER A 417 -9.96 -6.18 -2.58
CA SER A 417 -9.10 -7.35 -2.59
C SER A 417 -7.72 -6.96 -3.13
N VAL A 418 -6.64 -7.53 -2.61
CA VAL A 418 -5.30 -7.38 -3.22
C VAL A 418 -5.21 -7.86 -4.66
N PHE A 419 -6.21 -8.62 -5.11
CA PHE A 419 -6.36 -9.07 -6.49
C PHE A 419 -7.21 -8.15 -7.37
N ASP A 420 -7.85 -7.13 -6.79
CA ASP A 420 -8.53 -6.10 -7.56
C ASP A 420 -7.51 -5.29 -8.38
N ASP A 421 -7.95 -4.74 -9.51
CA ASP A 421 -7.06 -3.99 -10.42
C ASP A 421 -6.47 -2.76 -9.75
N THR A 422 -7.24 -2.16 -8.83
CA THR A 422 -6.75 -1.05 -7.99
C THR A 422 -5.56 -1.46 -7.12
N GLN A 423 -5.45 -2.72 -6.71
CA GLN A 423 -4.38 -3.19 -5.83
C GLN A 423 -3.23 -3.84 -6.62
N THR A 424 -3.55 -4.71 -7.58
CA THR A 424 -2.54 -5.42 -8.38
C THR A 424 -1.68 -4.51 -9.24
N THR A 425 -2.19 -3.32 -9.58
CA THR A 425 -1.45 -2.31 -10.35
C THR A 425 -0.25 -1.76 -9.58
N ILE A 426 -0.46 -1.27 -8.35
CA ILE A 426 0.59 -0.64 -7.54
C ILE A 426 1.29 -1.62 -6.59
N GLY A 427 0.72 -2.82 -6.43
CA GLY A 427 1.16 -3.80 -5.46
C GLY A 427 1.24 -3.20 -4.05
N ASN A 428 2.35 -3.45 -3.37
CA ASN A 428 2.58 -2.99 -1.99
C ASN A 428 3.54 -1.79 -1.91
N VAL A 429 3.83 -1.12 -3.03
CA VAL A 429 4.78 0.01 -3.09
C VAL A 429 4.16 1.28 -2.51
N PRO A 430 4.75 1.94 -1.49
CA PRO A 430 4.27 3.20 -0.93
C PRO A 430 3.84 4.21 -2.01
N VAL A 431 2.62 4.74 -1.88
CA VAL A 431 2.05 5.76 -2.77
C VAL A 431 1.98 7.07 -2.00
N ILE A 432 2.42 8.14 -2.63
CA ILE A 432 2.36 9.52 -2.11
C ILE A 432 1.58 10.32 -3.14
N TYR A 433 0.58 11.08 -2.68
CA TYR A 433 -0.30 11.81 -3.58
C TYR A 433 -0.46 13.27 -3.13
N PRO A 434 0.36 14.20 -3.66
CA PRO A 434 0.10 15.63 -3.51
C PRO A 434 -1.26 15.97 -4.12
N TYR A 435 -2.21 16.36 -3.28
CA TYR A 435 -3.61 16.54 -3.65
C TYR A 435 -4.06 17.98 -3.45
N ALA A 436 -4.96 18.47 -4.31
CA ALA A 436 -5.53 19.80 -4.13
C ALA A 436 -6.53 19.81 -2.97
N ALA A 437 -6.40 20.78 -2.05
CA ALA A 437 -7.24 20.86 -0.86
C ALA A 437 -8.75 21.01 -1.15
N HIS A 438 -9.11 21.49 -2.34
CA HIS A 438 -10.50 21.68 -2.76
C HIS A 438 -11.17 20.41 -3.32
N GLY A 439 -10.43 19.30 -3.48
CA GLY A 439 -10.94 18.04 -4.05
C GLY A 439 -11.06 16.87 -3.06
N PRO A 440 -11.63 17.04 -1.85
CA PRO A 440 -11.61 15.99 -0.82
C PRO A 440 -12.37 14.72 -1.20
N GLY A 441 -13.40 14.82 -2.04
CA GLY A 441 -14.21 13.66 -2.45
C GLY A 441 -13.40 12.62 -3.24
N GLU A 442 -12.60 13.06 -4.20
CA GLU A 442 -11.75 12.18 -5.00
C GLU A 442 -10.51 11.72 -4.19
N ALA A 443 -9.99 12.57 -3.30
CA ALA A 443 -8.87 12.21 -2.42
C ALA A 443 -9.19 11.00 -1.54
N ILE A 444 -10.45 10.87 -1.11
CA ILE A 444 -10.93 9.70 -0.36
C ILE A 444 -10.88 8.43 -1.24
N ILE A 445 -11.18 8.53 -2.53
CA ILE A 445 -11.09 7.38 -3.45
C ILE A 445 -9.62 6.96 -3.63
N ALA A 446 -8.72 7.92 -3.84
CA ALA A 446 -7.29 7.66 -3.90
C ALA A 446 -6.77 7.00 -2.60
N ARG A 447 -7.24 7.42 -1.43
CA ARG A 447 -6.86 6.81 -0.15
C ARG A 447 -7.43 5.41 0.05
N ARG A 448 -8.71 5.20 -0.28
CA ARG A 448 -9.43 3.94 0.01
C ARG A 448 -9.21 2.85 -1.03
N ARG A 449 -8.92 3.23 -2.29
CA ARG A 449 -8.74 2.30 -3.42
C ARG A 449 -7.36 2.43 -4.07
N GLY A 450 -6.77 3.62 -4.10
CA GLY A 450 -5.41 3.85 -4.60
C GLY A 450 -4.29 3.62 -3.57
N ARG A 451 -4.63 3.29 -2.32
CA ARG A 451 -3.69 3.13 -1.19
C ARG A 451 -2.77 4.35 -1.00
N ALA A 452 -3.26 5.56 -1.28
CA ALA A 452 -2.53 6.81 -1.10
C ALA A 452 -2.28 7.15 0.39
#